data_AF-A0A2N2BEM4-F1
#
_entry.id   AF-A0A2N2BEM4-F1
#
_cell.length_a   1.000
_cell.length_b   1.000
_cell.length_c   1.000
_cell.angle_alpha   90.00
_cell.angle_beta   90.00
_cell.angle_gamma   90.00
#
_symmetry.space_group_name_H-M   'P 1'
#
loop_
_entity.id
_entity.type
_entity.pdbx_description
1 polymer ?
#
loop_
_entity_poly.entity_id
_entity_poly.type
_entity_poly.pdbx_seq_one_letter_code
_entity_poly.pdbx_strand_id
1 'polypeptide(L)'
;MINNSKLNTIKFFNDKSLKIVDSEYVRNLVDGKVSMSLKRDGYVVVDPEVTVPDNLYIESFLLSLRFFIQDNEDISIRNLSKIYNDVDVEQSLKKRFNDSRNWLLKYLKCKCFVEQDGQCLTRLQVFEYFIYGEFAHSTKKSEFEKLKDNKIYFGIYRYTFNEVLLMYIKTIKEIVAINEDFIRIYGT
;
A
#
# COMPACT_ATOMS: atom_id res chain seq x y z
N MET A 1 11.16 23.64 20.03
CA MET A 1 11.83 23.78 18.72
C MET A 1 11.99 22.41 18.09
N ILE A 2 11.60 22.26 16.83
CA ILE A 2 11.74 21.00 16.10
C ILE A 2 13.20 20.82 15.71
N ASN A 3 13.81 19.69 16.06
CA ASN A 3 15.18 19.40 15.65
C ASN A 3 15.24 19.25 14.12
N ASN A 4 16.21 19.91 13.47
CA ASN A 4 16.50 19.85 12.03
C ASN A 4 16.52 18.43 11.48
N SER A 5 17.01 17.44 12.24
CA SER A 5 17.00 16.04 11.83
C SER A 5 15.58 15.52 11.53
N LYS A 6 14.61 15.79 12.42
CA LYS A 6 13.21 15.36 12.24
C LYS A 6 12.52 16.07 11.07
N LEU A 7 12.79 17.37 10.92
CA LEU A 7 12.28 18.14 9.78
C LEU A 7 12.84 17.59 8.46
N ASN A 8 14.12 17.20 8.44
CA ASN A 8 14.74 16.57 7.27
C ASN A 8 14.12 15.21 6.96
N THR A 9 13.77 14.40 7.96
CA THR A 9 13.03 13.13 7.73
C THR A 9 11.67 13.38 7.08
N ILE A 10 10.92 14.39 7.54
CA ILE A 10 9.62 14.76 6.95
C ILE A 10 9.78 15.22 5.50
N LYS A 11 10.77 16.08 5.22
CA LYS A 11 11.10 16.49 3.84
C LYS A 11 11.49 15.30 2.97
N PHE A 12 12.33 14.40 3.50
CA PHE A 12 12.79 13.22 2.80
C PHE A 12 11.65 12.24 2.47
N PHE A 13 10.65 12.12 3.35
CA PHE A 13 9.41 11.39 3.04
C PHE A 13 8.74 11.96 1.78
N ASN A 14 8.55 13.27 1.73
CA ASN A 14 7.90 13.94 0.59
C ASN A 14 8.71 13.76 -0.69
N ASP A 15 10.02 13.97 -0.64
CA ASP A 15 10.90 13.79 -1.81
C ASP A 15 10.85 12.36 -2.35
N LYS A 16 10.84 11.36 -1.47
CA LYS A 16 10.71 9.95 -1.87
C LYS A 16 9.34 9.62 -2.41
N SER A 17 8.28 10.27 -1.93
CA SER A 17 6.91 10.00 -2.36
C SER A 17 6.69 10.29 -3.84
N LEU A 18 7.43 11.25 -4.41
CA LEU A 18 7.39 11.59 -5.84
C LEU A 18 7.67 10.37 -6.73
N LYS A 19 8.62 9.51 -6.31
CA LYS A 19 8.95 8.28 -7.06
C LYS A 19 7.80 7.28 -7.13
N ILE A 20 6.89 7.32 -6.17
CA ILE A 20 5.71 6.46 -6.12
C ILE A 20 4.57 7.12 -6.90
N VAL A 21 4.28 8.38 -6.59
CA VAL A 21 3.16 9.12 -7.15
C VAL A 21 3.30 9.30 -8.67
N ASP A 22 4.52 9.52 -9.15
CA ASP A 22 4.82 9.72 -10.57
C ASP A 22 5.32 8.44 -11.26
N SER A 23 5.11 7.27 -10.65
CA SER A 23 5.50 5.99 -11.27
C SER A 23 4.58 5.63 -12.44
N GLU A 24 5.13 4.90 -13.42
CA GLU A 24 4.35 4.34 -14.53
C GLU A 24 3.27 3.37 -14.04
N TYR A 25 3.53 2.67 -12.93
CA TYR A 25 2.53 1.85 -12.27
C TYR A 25 1.30 2.67 -11.85
N VAL A 26 1.50 3.83 -11.19
CA VAL A 26 0.39 4.72 -10.80
C VAL A 26 -0.33 5.30 -12.00
N ARG A 27 0.39 5.70 -13.06
CA ARG A 27 -0.24 6.16 -14.30
C ARG A 27 -1.10 5.05 -14.93
N ASN A 28 -0.56 3.85 -15.09
CA ASN A 28 -1.28 2.70 -15.64
C ASN A 28 -2.45 2.25 -14.75
N LEU A 29 -2.40 2.48 -13.44
CA LEU A 29 -3.51 2.23 -12.51
C LEU A 29 -4.64 3.26 -12.60
N VAL A 30 -4.29 4.52 -12.85
CA VAL A 30 -5.24 5.62 -12.94
C VAL A 30 -5.91 5.62 -14.32
N ASP A 31 -5.13 5.35 -15.36
CA ASP A 31 -5.58 5.34 -16.75
C ASP A 31 -6.16 3.96 -17.16
N GLY A 32 -5.61 2.87 -16.62
CA GLY A 32 -6.10 1.51 -16.78
C GLY A 32 -6.93 1.10 -15.57
N LYS A 33 -8.24 0.97 -15.75
CA LYS A 33 -9.15 0.47 -14.70
C LYS A 33 -8.65 -0.89 -14.22
N VAL A 34 -8.16 -0.99 -12.99
CA VAL A 34 -8.09 -2.28 -12.30
C VAL A 34 -9.50 -2.80 -12.22
N SER A 35 -9.81 -3.74 -13.10
CA SER A 35 -11.13 -4.33 -13.23
C SER A 35 -10.98 -5.83 -13.19
N MET A 36 -11.87 -6.45 -12.43
CA MET A 36 -12.10 -7.88 -12.51
C MET A 36 -13.45 -8.09 -13.17
N SER A 37 -13.48 -8.82 -14.28
CA SER A 37 -14.73 -9.29 -14.88
C SER A 37 -14.80 -10.80 -14.83
N LEU A 38 -15.94 -11.31 -14.35
CA LEU A 38 -16.29 -12.72 -14.41
C LEU A 38 -17.16 -12.94 -15.64
N LYS A 39 -16.63 -13.66 -16.63
CA LYS A 39 -17.43 -14.11 -17.77
C LYS A 39 -18.20 -15.36 -17.36
N ARG A 40 -19.45 -15.49 -17.78
CA ARG A 40 -20.25 -16.68 -17.56
C ARG A 40 -20.67 -17.23 -18.91
N ASP A 41 -20.35 -18.49 -19.18
CA ASP A 41 -20.82 -19.21 -20.36
C ASP A 41 -21.77 -20.32 -19.91
N GLY A 42 -23.07 -20.09 -20.08
CA GLY A 42 -24.13 -20.92 -19.51
C GLY A 42 -24.05 -21.03 -17.98
N TYR A 43 -23.76 -22.22 -17.45
CA TYR A 43 -23.60 -22.48 -16.02
C TYR A 43 -22.15 -22.36 -15.52
N VAL A 44 -21.18 -22.18 -16.42
CA VAL A 44 -19.75 -22.18 -16.10
C VAL A 44 -19.26 -20.75 -15.93
N VAL A 45 -18.61 -20.45 -14.80
CA VAL A 45 -17.83 -19.21 -14.64
C VAL A 45 -16.52 -19.41 -15.41
N VAL A 46 -16.34 -18.63 -16.46
CA VAL A 46 -15.12 -18.57 -17.27
C VAL A 46 -14.11 -17.65 -16.57
N ASP A 47 -12.84 -18.03 -16.67
CA ASP A 47 -11.69 -17.46 -15.96
C ASP A 47 -11.79 -15.93 -15.73
N PRO A 48 -11.45 -15.43 -14.53
CA PRO A 48 -11.51 -14.00 -14.24
C PRO A 48 -10.51 -13.23 -15.11
N GLU A 49 -11.01 -12.26 -15.88
CA GLU A 49 -10.16 -11.30 -16.58
C GLU A 49 -9.80 -10.19 -15.58
N VAL A 50 -8.52 -10.14 -15.20
CA VAL A 50 -7.96 -9.12 -14.31
C VAL A 50 -7.02 -8.25 -15.13
N THR A 51 -7.42 -7.01 -15.38
CA THR A 51 -6.57 -6.01 -16.04
C THR A 51 -5.75 -5.29 -14.98
N VAL A 52 -4.44 -5.52 -14.95
CA VAL A 52 -3.49 -4.89 -14.03
C VAL A 52 -2.21 -4.49 -14.78
N PRO A 53 -1.43 -3.52 -14.27
CA PRO A 53 -0.14 -3.19 -14.86
C PRO A 53 0.83 -4.39 -14.92
N ASP A 54 1.79 -4.32 -15.85
CA ASP A 54 2.84 -5.34 -16.02
C ASP A 54 3.60 -5.60 -14.70
N ASN A 55 4.01 -6.86 -14.50
CA ASN A 55 4.81 -7.29 -13.37
C ASN A 55 6.10 -6.46 -13.23
N LEU A 56 6.75 -6.06 -14.32
CA LEU A 56 7.93 -5.19 -14.28
C LEU A 56 7.64 -3.84 -13.61
N TYR A 57 6.48 -3.23 -13.90
CA TYR A 57 6.07 -1.98 -13.28
C TYR A 57 5.69 -2.17 -11.82
N ILE A 58 5.06 -3.29 -11.49
CA ILE A 58 4.75 -3.66 -10.10
C ILE A 58 6.05 -3.81 -9.30
N GLU A 59 7.03 -4.56 -9.78
CA GLU A 59 8.31 -4.78 -9.08
C GLU A 59 9.04 -3.46 -8.77
N SER A 60 9.19 -2.59 -9.77
CA SER A 60 9.81 -1.27 -9.59
C SER A 60 9.04 -0.40 -8.59
N PHE A 61 7.71 -0.44 -8.66
CA PHE A 61 6.86 0.25 -7.70
C PHE A 61 7.05 -0.28 -6.28
N LEU A 62 7.10 -1.60 -6.09
CA LEU A 62 7.29 -2.23 -4.79
C LEU A 62 8.65 -1.90 -4.17
N LEU A 63 9.71 -1.81 -4.98
CA LEU A 63 11.03 -1.35 -4.53
C LEU A 63 10.99 0.08 -3.96
N SER A 64 10.11 0.93 -4.48
CA SER A 64 9.90 2.28 -3.95
C SER A 64 8.95 2.27 -2.75
N LEU A 65 7.87 1.48 -2.79
CA LEU A 65 6.90 1.37 -1.70
C LEU A 65 7.53 0.84 -0.41
N ARG A 66 8.55 -0.03 -0.51
CA ARG A 66 9.22 -0.62 0.66
C ARG A 66 9.71 0.43 1.66
N PHE A 67 10.18 1.58 1.18
CA PHE A 67 10.66 2.69 2.02
C PHE A 67 9.58 3.22 2.99
N PHE A 68 8.31 3.09 2.63
CA PHE A 68 7.18 3.63 3.38
C PHE A 68 6.54 2.60 4.31
N ILE A 69 6.74 1.31 4.05
CA ILE A 69 6.05 0.22 4.76
C ILE A 69 6.98 -0.59 5.66
N GLN A 70 8.28 -0.66 5.34
CA GLN A 70 9.26 -1.40 6.11
C GLN A 70 9.90 -0.48 7.16
N ASP A 71 10.13 -1.01 8.35
CA ASP A 71 10.58 -0.20 9.48
C ASP A 71 12.08 0.01 9.58
N ASN A 72 12.81 -0.48 8.58
CA ASN A 72 14.23 -0.22 8.37
C ASN A 72 14.51 1.23 7.93
N GLU A 73 13.49 1.96 7.49
CA GLU A 73 13.62 3.33 7.00
C GLU A 73 12.91 4.30 7.95
N ASP A 74 13.56 5.42 8.29
CA ASP A 74 13.00 6.45 9.18
C ASP A 74 11.73 7.09 8.61
N ILE A 75 11.58 7.06 7.27
CA ILE A 75 10.43 7.56 6.53
C ILE A 75 9.28 6.56 6.40
N SER A 76 9.37 5.38 7.04
CA SER A 76 8.21 4.50 7.08
C SER A 76 7.04 5.18 7.79
N ILE A 77 5.80 4.89 7.38
CA ILE A 77 4.60 5.51 7.96
C ILE A 77 4.55 5.27 9.48
N ARG A 78 5.05 4.12 9.94
CA ARG A 78 5.13 3.80 11.36
C ARG A 78 6.22 4.60 12.07
N ASN A 79 7.41 4.74 11.49
CA ASN A 79 8.49 5.54 12.09
C ASN A 79 8.16 7.04 12.09
N LEU A 80 7.50 7.54 11.05
CA LEU A 80 7.04 8.93 10.97
C LEU A 80 6.04 9.28 12.10
N SER A 81 5.22 8.32 12.54
CA SER A 81 4.34 8.52 13.71
C SER A 81 5.09 8.86 15.00
N LYS A 82 6.31 8.35 15.16
CA LYS A 82 7.16 8.64 16.32
C LYS A 82 7.55 10.12 16.30
N ILE A 83 7.85 10.66 15.12
CA ILE A 83 8.16 12.08 14.94
C ILE A 83 6.96 12.93 15.33
N TYR A 84 5.78 12.66 14.76
CA TYR A 84 4.54 13.41 15.07
C TYR A 84 4.16 13.37 16.56
N ASN A 85 4.42 12.26 17.24
CA ASN A 85 4.13 12.14 18.67
C ASN A 85 5.14 12.91 19.54
N ASP A 86 6.41 12.97 19.13
CA ASP A 86 7.51 13.52 19.92
C ASP A 86 7.74 15.05 19.71
N VAL A 87 7.22 15.62 18.63
CA VAL A 87 7.32 17.07 18.37
C VAL A 87 6.13 17.83 18.96
N ASP A 88 6.40 19.00 19.53
CA ASP A 88 5.35 19.92 19.97
C ASP A 88 4.80 20.71 18.77
N VAL A 89 3.73 20.19 18.19
CA VAL A 89 3.04 20.77 17.02
C VAL A 89 1.53 20.75 17.25
N GLU A 90 0.82 21.52 16.44
CA GLU A 90 -0.63 21.62 16.50
C GLU A 90 -1.30 20.24 16.54
N GLN A 91 -2.25 20.10 17.47
CA GLN A 91 -3.01 18.86 17.64
C GLN A 91 -3.82 18.48 16.39
N SER A 92 -4.21 19.47 15.59
CA SER A 92 -4.86 19.29 14.29
C SER A 92 -4.00 18.46 13.32
N LEU A 93 -2.70 18.77 13.21
CA LEU A 93 -1.76 18.05 12.35
C LEU A 93 -1.50 16.63 12.85
N LYS A 94 -1.27 16.48 14.17
CA LYS A 94 -1.11 15.15 14.79
C LYS A 94 -2.34 14.28 14.55
N LYS A 95 -3.53 14.86 14.72
CA LYS A 95 -4.80 14.16 14.51
C LYS A 95 -4.95 13.72 13.05
N ARG A 96 -4.76 14.63 12.08
CA ARG A 96 -4.84 14.31 10.64
C ARG A 96 -3.89 13.17 10.26
N PHE A 97 -2.63 13.24 10.71
CA PHE A 97 -1.65 12.19 10.45
C PHE A 97 -2.09 10.83 11.03
N ASN A 98 -2.50 10.84 12.30
CA ASN A 98 -2.94 9.62 12.98
C ASN A 98 -4.21 9.03 12.35
N ASP A 99 -5.16 9.87 11.93
CA ASP A 99 -6.38 9.45 11.25
C ASP A 99 -6.05 8.75 9.93
N SER A 100 -5.17 9.31 9.10
CA SER A 100 -4.73 8.72 7.83
C SER A 100 -4.04 7.36 8.04
N ARG A 101 -3.13 7.27 9.01
CA ARG A 101 -2.46 6.02 9.38
C ARG A 101 -3.43 4.97 9.91
N ASN A 102 -4.32 5.36 10.82
CA ASN A 102 -5.27 4.45 11.45
C ASN A 102 -6.31 3.94 10.45
N TRP A 103 -6.73 4.78 9.52
CA TRP A 103 -7.60 4.39 8.42
C TRP A 103 -6.94 3.29 7.57
N LEU A 104 -5.68 3.47 7.16
CA LEU A 104 -4.95 2.46 6.38
C LEU A 104 -4.80 1.15 7.16
N LEU A 105 -4.42 1.23 8.43
CA LEU A 105 -4.30 0.05 9.30
C LEU A 105 -5.62 -0.71 9.43
N LYS A 106 -6.74 0.00 9.59
CA LYS A 106 -8.08 -0.59 9.65
C LYS A 106 -8.43 -1.27 8.33
N TYR A 107 -8.18 -0.59 7.21
CA TYR A 107 -8.42 -1.14 5.87
C TYR A 107 -7.65 -2.45 5.63
N LEU A 108 -6.37 -2.49 6.01
CA LEU A 108 -5.48 -3.65 5.86
C LEU A 108 -5.90 -4.84 6.73
N LYS A 109 -6.45 -4.58 7.93
CA LYS A 109 -6.93 -5.62 8.87
C LYS A 109 -8.28 -6.24 8.48
N CYS A 110 -9.02 -5.64 7.57
CA CYS A 110 -10.27 -6.23 7.09
C CYS A 110 -10.01 -7.53 6.32
N LYS A 111 -10.94 -8.47 6.48
CA LYS A 111 -10.98 -9.72 5.72
C LYS A 111 -11.33 -9.47 4.25
N CYS A 112 -10.76 -10.28 3.37
CA CYS A 112 -11.17 -10.39 1.98
C CYS A 112 -12.55 -11.05 1.89
N PHE A 113 -13.23 -10.86 0.76
CA PHE A 113 -14.57 -11.38 0.54
C PHE A 113 -14.61 -12.91 0.41
N VAL A 114 -13.48 -13.53 0.06
CA VAL A 114 -13.39 -14.98 -0.19
C VAL A 114 -12.81 -15.75 0.99
N GLU A 115 -13.32 -16.96 1.15
CA GLU A 115 -12.84 -17.97 2.07
C GLU A 115 -12.23 -19.12 1.28
N GLN A 116 -10.97 -19.46 1.58
CA GLN A 116 -10.27 -20.61 1.02
C GLN A 116 -9.81 -21.50 2.19
N ASP A 117 -10.12 -22.79 2.12
CA ASP A 117 -9.78 -23.79 3.15
C ASP A 117 -10.23 -23.41 4.57
N GLY A 118 -11.42 -22.83 4.70
CA GLY A 118 -11.95 -22.41 6.01
C GLY A 118 -11.35 -21.09 6.53
N GLN A 119 -10.53 -20.40 5.73
CA GLN A 119 -9.84 -19.19 6.13
C GLN A 119 -10.18 -17.98 5.26
N CYS A 120 -10.60 -16.90 5.92
CA CYS A 120 -10.67 -15.57 5.30
C CYS A 120 -9.37 -14.81 5.57
N LEU A 121 -8.55 -14.63 4.54
CA LEU A 121 -7.34 -13.82 4.62
C LEU A 121 -7.69 -12.35 4.81
N THR A 122 -6.91 -11.64 5.60
CA THR A 122 -6.93 -10.16 5.64
C THR A 122 -6.26 -9.58 4.41
N ARG A 123 -6.59 -8.33 4.05
CA ARG A 123 -5.92 -7.62 2.96
C ARG A 123 -4.41 -7.51 3.20
N LEU A 124 -3.98 -7.38 4.46
CA LEU A 124 -2.57 -7.42 4.84
C LEU A 124 -1.92 -8.76 4.51
N GLN A 125 -2.58 -9.88 4.84
CA GLN A 125 -2.03 -11.20 4.53
C GLN A 125 -1.90 -11.43 3.03
N VAL A 126 -2.92 -11.03 2.25
CA VAL A 126 -2.85 -11.08 0.78
C VAL A 126 -1.68 -10.25 0.29
N PHE A 127 -1.55 -9.00 0.76
CA PHE A 127 -0.43 -8.14 0.42
C PHE A 127 0.92 -8.80 0.72
N GLU A 128 1.11 -9.34 1.93
CA GLU A 128 2.35 -10.01 2.31
C GLU A 128 2.64 -11.27 1.50
N TYR A 129 1.63 -12.04 1.11
CA TYR A 129 1.82 -13.25 0.28
C TYR A 129 2.29 -12.88 -1.13
N PHE A 130 1.75 -11.83 -1.73
CA PHE A 130 2.25 -11.32 -3.01
C PHE A 130 3.66 -10.75 -2.88
N ILE A 131 3.91 -9.88 -1.89
CA ILE A 131 5.24 -9.29 -1.70
C ILE A 131 6.29 -10.36 -1.42
N TYR A 132 6.09 -11.23 -0.43
CA TYR A 132 7.11 -12.19 0.03
C TYR A 132 7.00 -13.58 -0.61
N GLY A 133 6.06 -13.78 -1.53
CA GLY A 133 5.87 -15.03 -2.26
C GLY A 133 6.11 -14.89 -3.76
N GLU A 134 5.69 -13.79 -4.37
CA GLU A 134 5.82 -13.54 -5.82
C GLU A 134 6.98 -12.58 -6.14
N PHE A 135 6.99 -11.38 -5.52
CA PHE A 135 7.83 -10.28 -5.99
C PHE A 135 9.15 -10.06 -5.22
N ALA A 136 9.27 -10.57 -4.00
CA ALA A 136 10.46 -10.43 -3.16
C ALA A 136 10.96 -11.81 -2.68
N HIS A 137 11.87 -11.81 -1.71
CA HIS A 137 12.45 -13.02 -1.13
C HIS A 137 11.36 -14.03 -0.74
N SER A 138 11.51 -15.26 -1.22
CA SER A 138 10.52 -16.36 -1.26
C SER A 138 10.12 -16.96 0.10
N THR A 139 10.10 -16.16 1.18
CA THR A 139 9.79 -16.63 2.54
C THR A 139 8.33 -17.04 2.72
N LYS A 140 7.42 -16.55 1.86
CA LYS A 140 6.00 -16.92 1.84
C LYS A 140 5.57 -17.58 0.53
N LYS A 141 6.51 -18.21 -0.19
CA LYS A 141 6.25 -18.82 -1.51
C LYS A 141 5.19 -19.92 -1.42
N SER A 142 5.23 -20.77 -0.39
CA SER A 142 4.22 -21.82 -0.19
C SER A 142 2.81 -21.26 -0.06
N GLU A 143 2.64 -20.18 0.71
CA GLU A 143 1.36 -19.52 0.93
C GLU A 143 0.85 -18.87 -0.34
N PHE A 144 1.73 -18.25 -1.12
CA PHE A 144 1.39 -17.69 -2.43
C PHE A 144 0.96 -18.76 -3.44
N GLU A 145 1.68 -19.88 -3.53
CA GLU A 145 1.29 -20.97 -4.44
C GLU A 145 -0.08 -21.56 -4.08
N LYS A 146 -0.41 -21.69 -2.79
CA LYS A 146 -1.76 -22.11 -2.36
C LYS A 146 -2.87 -21.17 -2.84
N LEU A 147 -2.61 -19.86 -2.96
CA LEU A 147 -3.62 -18.94 -3.49
C LEU A 147 -4.02 -19.29 -4.94
N LYS A 148 -3.15 -19.99 -5.68
CA LYS A 148 -3.37 -20.35 -7.09
C LYS A 148 -4.20 -21.63 -7.26
N ASP A 149 -4.46 -22.37 -6.19
CA ASP A 149 -5.21 -23.63 -6.24
C ASP A 149 -6.63 -23.44 -6.79
N ASN A 150 -7.21 -22.25 -6.59
CA ASN A 150 -8.48 -21.85 -7.18
C ASN A 150 -8.32 -20.57 -8.01
N LYS A 151 -8.45 -20.69 -9.34
CA LYS A 151 -8.28 -19.55 -10.27
C LYS A 151 -9.20 -18.35 -9.98
N ILE A 152 -10.44 -18.59 -9.56
CA ILE A 152 -11.39 -17.52 -9.25
C ILE A 152 -10.92 -16.76 -8.01
N TYR A 153 -10.56 -17.49 -6.96
CA TYR A 153 -10.06 -16.89 -5.71
C TYR A 153 -8.73 -16.18 -5.94
N PHE A 154 -7.84 -16.78 -6.74
CA PHE A 154 -6.59 -16.14 -7.13
C PHE A 154 -6.82 -14.80 -7.84
N GLY A 155 -7.79 -14.73 -8.75
CA GLY A 155 -8.19 -13.48 -9.39
C GLY A 155 -8.65 -12.41 -8.39
N ILE A 156 -9.43 -12.81 -7.38
CA ILE A 156 -9.90 -11.92 -6.30
C ILE A 156 -8.74 -11.46 -5.41
N TYR A 157 -7.80 -12.35 -5.09
CA TYR A 157 -6.61 -11.99 -4.32
C TYR A 157 -5.69 -11.04 -5.11
N ARG A 158 -5.51 -11.27 -6.41
CA ARG A 158 -4.75 -10.35 -7.28
C ARG A 158 -5.40 -8.98 -7.39
N TYR A 159 -6.72 -8.92 -7.52
CA TYR A 159 -7.48 -7.66 -7.47
C TYR A 159 -7.27 -6.96 -6.11
N THR A 160 -7.44 -7.69 -5.01
CA THR A 160 -7.25 -7.18 -3.64
C THR A 160 -5.83 -6.65 -3.42
N PHE A 161 -4.81 -7.33 -3.93
CA PHE A 161 -3.43 -6.89 -3.87
C PHE A 161 -3.26 -5.50 -4.51
N ASN A 162 -3.78 -5.32 -5.73
CA ASN A 162 -3.70 -4.04 -6.44
C ASN A 162 -4.49 -2.93 -5.72
N GLU A 163 -5.67 -3.24 -5.16
CA GLU A 163 -6.41 -2.30 -4.32
C GLU A 163 -5.60 -1.86 -3.09
N VAL A 164 -4.88 -2.79 -2.43
CA VAL A 164 -4.01 -2.45 -1.31
C VAL A 164 -2.90 -1.49 -1.75
N LEU A 165 -2.25 -1.73 -2.89
CA LEU A 165 -1.24 -0.82 -3.43
C LEU A 165 -1.82 0.60 -3.66
N LEU A 166 -3.03 0.68 -4.22
CA LEU A 166 -3.75 1.95 -4.39
C LEU A 166 -4.03 2.64 -3.06
N MET A 167 -4.43 1.90 -2.03
CA MET A 167 -4.71 2.50 -0.71
C MET A 167 -3.43 3.02 -0.07
N TYR A 168 -2.29 2.33 -0.22
CA TYR A 168 -0.99 2.87 0.19
C TYR A 168 -0.66 4.18 -0.52
N ILE A 169 -0.84 4.26 -1.85
CA ILE A 169 -0.60 5.49 -2.63
C ILE A 169 -1.47 6.64 -2.11
N LYS A 170 -2.77 6.39 -1.90
CA LYS A 170 -3.70 7.40 -1.36
C LYS A 170 -3.25 7.90 0.02
N THR A 171 -2.87 6.99 0.92
CA THR A 171 -2.39 7.37 2.25
C THR A 171 -1.06 8.14 2.20
N ILE A 172 -0.14 7.75 1.31
CA ILE A 172 1.12 8.49 1.12
C ILE A 172 0.84 9.91 0.65
N LYS A 173 -0.04 10.10 -0.36
CA LYS A 173 -0.44 11.44 -0.84
C LYS A 173 -1.05 12.31 0.26
N GLU A 174 -1.91 11.73 1.09
CA GLU A 174 -2.50 12.45 2.24
C GLU A 174 -1.43 12.86 3.25
N ILE A 175 -0.49 11.96 3.57
CA ILE A 175 0.63 12.27 4.48
C ILE A 175 1.53 13.37 3.89
N VAL A 176 1.78 13.38 2.57
CA VAL A 176 2.53 14.45 1.91
C VAL A 176 1.88 15.81 2.14
N ALA A 177 0.57 15.93 1.93
CA ALA A 177 -0.16 17.18 2.17
C ALA A 177 -0.07 17.63 3.64
N ILE A 178 -0.14 16.69 4.59
CA ILE A 178 0.03 16.99 6.03
C ILE A 178 1.47 17.42 6.33
N ASN A 179 2.46 16.80 5.71
CA ASN A 179 3.88 17.14 5.84
C ASN A 179 4.17 18.54 5.25
N GLU A 180 3.54 18.92 4.14
CA GLU A 180 3.67 20.26 3.55
C GLU A 180 3.15 21.34 4.49
N ASP A 181 1.99 21.12 5.11
CA ASP A 181 1.46 22.03 6.14
C ASP A 181 2.42 22.11 7.34
N PHE A 182 2.96 20.98 7.78
CA PHE A 182 3.97 20.93 8.84
C PHE A 182 5.22 21.75 8.49
N ILE A 183 5.78 21.55 7.30
CA ILE A 183 7.00 22.25 6.85
C ILE A 183 6.73 23.75 6.71
N ARG A 184 5.54 24.16 6.24
CA ARG A 184 5.17 25.57 6.12
C ARG A 184 5.12 26.27 7.48
N ILE A 185 4.62 25.58 8.52
CA ILE A 185 4.43 26.16 9.86
C ILE A 185 5.73 26.14 10.67
N TYR A 186 6.53 25.08 10.55
CA TYR A 186 7.67 24.82 11.45
C TYR A 186 9.04 24.74 10.74
N GLY A 187 9.10 25.00 9.45
CA GLY A 187 10.31 24.87 8.63
C GLY A 187 11.21 26.10 8.58
N THR A 188 10.84 27.19 9.24
CA THR A 188 11.60 28.45 9.39
C THR A 188 12.23 28.52 10.78
#